data_AF-A0A9E5NXS0-F1
#
_entry.id   AF-A0A9E5NXS0-F1
#
_cell.length_a   1.000
_cell.length_b   1.000
_cell.length_c   1.000
_cell.angle_alpha   90.00
_cell.angle_beta   90.00
_cell.angle_gamma   90.00
#
_symmetry.space_group_name_H-M   'P 1'
#
loop_
_entity.id
_entity.type
_entity.pdbx_description
1 polymer ?
#
loop_
_entity_poly.entity_id
_entity_poly.type
_entity_poly.pdbx_seq_one_letter_code
_entity_poly.pdbx_strand_id
1 'polypeptide(L)'
;KEEAEQLLEHEADALQHFRAILDRKISAMRIRCHGDYHLGQVLYTGKDFVIIDFEGEPAHPLSERRLKRSPLRDLAGMLRSFDYAAYVGLFAQESSGLVRAEDLGYLELWARSWSLWVCVTFLKAYLQVMVQTPILPRDPGELRVLLDLYLLEKAIYELGYELNNRPNWTKIPLRGILKLLEPAT
;
A
#
# COMPACT_ATOMS: atom_id res chain seq x y z
N LYS A 1 -1.87 -20.65 -4.88
CA LYS A 1 -0.99 -21.73 -4.37
C LYS A 1 0.45 -21.45 -4.79
N GLU A 2 0.73 -21.35 -6.09
CA GLU A 2 2.04 -20.97 -6.64
C GLU A 2 2.59 -19.64 -6.07
N GLU A 3 1.83 -18.54 -6.10
CA GLU A 3 2.27 -17.24 -5.54
C GLU A 3 2.57 -17.30 -4.03
N ALA A 4 1.89 -18.18 -3.29
CA ALA A 4 2.14 -18.36 -1.86
C ALA A 4 3.40 -19.19 -1.61
N GLU A 5 3.66 -20.21 -2.43
CA GLU A 5 4.89 -21.00 -2.39
C GLU A 5 6.10 -20.11 -2.75
N GLN A 6 5.98 -19.29 -3.80
CA GLN A 6 7.00 -18.29 -4.15
C GLN A 6 7.28 -17.32 -2.99
N LEU A 7 6.24 -16.81 -2.32
CA LEU A 7 6.45 -15.90 -1.19
C LEU A 7 7.22 -16.57 -0.03
N LEU A 8 6.97 -17.86 0.22
CA LEU A 8 7.71 -18.60 1.24
C LEU A 8 9.20 -18.75 0.89
N GLU A 9 9.54 -18.85 -0.40
CA GLU A 9 10.93 -18.87 -0.87
C GLU A 9 11.64 -17.50 -0.66
N HIS A 10 10.87 -16.41 -0.62
CA HIS A 10 11.35 -15.03 -0.46
C HIS A 10 11.29 -14.49 0.98
N GLU A 11 11.10 -15.35 2.00
CA GLU A 11 11.05 -14.92 3.41
C GLU A 11 12.31 -14.13 3.81
N ALA A 12 13.49 -14.60 3.39
CA ALA A 12 14.76 -13.95 3.68
C ALA A 12 14.82 -12.53 3.08
N ASP A 13 14.29 -12.34 1.87
CA ASP A 13 14.27 -11.04 1.18
C ASP A 13 13.31 -10.07 1.89
N ALA A 14 12.15 -10.55 2.35
CA ALA A 14 11.23 -9.75 3.14
C ALA A 14 11.87 -9.28 4.46
N LEU A 15 12.57 -10.17 5.16
CA LEU A 15 13.31 -9.82 6.37
C LEU A 15 14.46 -8.83 6.08
N GLN A 16 15.12 -8.95 4.92
CA GLN A 16 16.16 -8.01 4.52
C GLN A 16 15.61 -6.60 4.28
N HIS A 17 14.42 -6.46 3.68
CA HIS A 17 13.74 -5.17 3.53
C HIS A 17 13.48 -4.50 4.88
N PHE A 18 13.02 -5.25 5.88
CA PHE A 18 12.85 -4.72 7.23
C PHE A 18 14.17 -4.35 7.90
N ARG A 19 15.25 -5.10 7.64
CA ARG A 19 16.58 -4.81 8.20
C ARG A 19 17.22 -3.55 7.61
N ALA A 20 16.89 -3.18 6.37
CA ALA A 20 17.48 -2.01 5.70
C ALA A 20 17.29 -0.68 6.47
N ILE A 21 16.27 -0.58 7.33
CA ILE A 21 16.06 0.59 8.21
C ILE A 21 17.06 0.66 9.37
N LEU A 22 17.64 -0.47 9.77
CA LEU A 22 18.63 -0.57 10.85
C LEU A 22 20.03 -0.19 10.37
N ASP A 23 20.30 -0.36 9.08
CA ASP A 23 21.62 -0.14 8.48
C ASP A 23 21.93 1.34 8.20
N ARG A 24 20.94 2.22 8.33
CA ARG A 24 21.10 3.67 8.08
C ARG A 24 20.35 4.50 9.11
N LYS A 25 20.93 5.64 9.48
CA LYS A 25 20.21 6.66 10.22
C LYS A 25 19.22 7.34 9.28
N ILE A 26 17.95 7.39 9.67
CA ILE A 26 16.91 8.03 8.88
C ILE A 26 16.58 9.41 9.42
N SER A 27 16.66 10.41 8.54
CA SER A 27 16.42 11.82 8.83
C SER A 27 14.97 12.18 8.52
N ALA A 28 14.04 11.75 9.37
CA ALA A 28 12.61 12.01 9.22
C ALA A 28 11.96 12.44 10.55
N MET A 29 10.82 13.12 10.47
CA MET A 29 9.99 13.43 11.64
C MET A 29 8.88 12.38 11.80
N ARG A 30 8.41 12.25 13.05
CA ARG A 30 7.18 11.53 13.36
C ARG A 30 6.06 12.52 13.67
N ILE A 31 4.90 12.34 13.04
CA ILE A 31 3.70 13.15 13.23
C ILE A 31 2.54 12.30 13.73
N ARG A 32 1.43 12.92 14.17
CA ARG A 32 0.19 12.16 14.33
C ARG A 32 -0.34 11.86 12.93
N CYS A 33 -0.55 10.60 12.65
CA CYS A 33 -1.07 10.10 11.39
C CYS A 33 -2.55 9.77 11.53
N HIS A 34 -3.23 9.58 10.41
CA HIS A 34 -4.57 9.01 10.37
C HIS A 34 -4.57 7.58 10.92
N GLY A 35 -3.57 6.78 10.58
CA GLY A 35 -3.35 5.45 11.16
C GLY A 35 -4.08 4.31 10.43
N ASP A 36 -5.16 4.63 9.72
CA ASP A 36 -5.86 3.72 8.78
C ASP A 36 -6.30 4.46 7.50
N TYR A 37 -5.37 5.11 6.80
CA TYR A 37 -5.71 5.94 5.64
C TYR A 37 -5.86 5.13 4.36
N HIS A 38 -7.04 5.16 3.75
CA HIS A 38 -7.36 4.50 2.48
C HIS A 38 -8.54 5.21 1.78
N LEU A 39 -8.89 4.80 0.55
CA LEU A 39 -9.93 5.46 -0.26
C LEU A 39 -11.31 5.52 0.41
N GLY A 40 -11.62 4.58 1.30
CA GLY A 40 -12.88 4.57 2.05
C GLY A 40 -12.99 5.73 3.04
N GLN A 41 -11.87 6.33 3.43
CA GLN A 41 -11.78 7.42 4.40
C GLN A 41 -11.65 8.80 3.74
N VAL A 42 -11.86 8.88 2.42
CA VAL A 42 -11.76 10.11 1.65
C VAL A 42 -13.07 10.36 0.91
N LEU A 43 -13.74 11.46 1.25
CA LEU A 43 -15.01 11.87 0.65
C LEU A 43 -14.79 13.04 -0.31
N TYR A 44 -15.28 12.92 -1.54
CA TYR A 44 -15.28 14.03 -2.49
C TYR A 44 -16.56 14.86 -2.36
N THR A 45 -16.40 16.16 -2.10
CA THR A 45 -17.51 17.10 -1.89
C THR A 45 -18.00 17.75 -3.18
N GLY A 46 -17.44 17.39 -4.34
CA GLY A 46 -17.70 18.05 -5.63
C GLY A 46 -16.72 19.18 -5.97
N LYS A 47 -15.97 19.69 -4.99
CA LYS A 47 -14.93 20.72 -5.18
C LYS A 47 -13.63 20.47 -4.41
N ASP A 48 -13.69 19.64 -3.37
CA ASP A 48 -12.57 19.33 -2.48
C ASP A 48 -12.76 17.96 -1.83
N PHE A 49 -11.75 17.49 -1.12
CA PHE A 49 -11.75 16.24 -0.36
C PHE A 49 -11.84 16.47 1.15
N VAL A 50 -12.61 15.63 1.82
CA VAL A 50 -12.67 15.57 3.28
C VAL A 50 -12.15 14.20 3.72
N ILE A 51 -11.20 14.21 4.65
CA ILE A 51 -10.69 13.01 5.29
C ILE A 51 -11.48 12.79 6.58
N ILE A 52 -11.98 11.57 6.79
CA ILE A 52 -12.82 11.17 7.93
C ILE A 52 -12.16 10.06 8.73
N ASP A 53 -12.72 9.68 9.87
CA ASP A 53 -12.35 8.47 10.63
C ASP A 53 -10.88 8.40 11.14
N PHE A 54 -10.48 9.42 11.89
CA PHE A 54 -9.16 9.49 12.54
C PHE A 54 -9.03 8.60 13.80
N GLU A 55 -9.84 7.54 13.92
CA GLU A 55 -9.72 6.60 15.03
C GLU A 55 -8.45 5.74 14.94
N GLY A 56 -7.87 5.60 13.74
CA GLY A 56 -6.76 4.70 13.45
C GLY A 56 -7.19 3.23 13.39
N GLU A 57 -6.23 2.34 13.09
CA GLU A 57 -6.50 0.91 12.87
C GLU A 57 -7.24 0.26 14.07
N PRO A 58 -8.47 -0.26 13.87
CA PRO A 58 -9.31 -0.79 14.95
C PRO A 58 -8.69 -1.97 15.72
N ALA A 59 -7.86 -2.78 15.05
CA ALA A 59 -7.18 -3.92 15.65
C ALA A 59 -6.09 -3.51 16.66
N HIS A 60 -5.66 -2.25 16.67
CA HIS A 60 -4.60 -1.77 17.56
C HIS A 60 -5.16 -1.16 18.86
N PRO A 61 -4.49 -1.38 20.02
CA PRO A 61 -4.83 -0.71 21.27
C PRO A 61 -4.79 0.82 21.16
N LEU A 62 -5.61 1.53 21.95
CA LEU A 62 -5.69 3.00 21.93
C LEU A 62 -4.35 3.70 22.16
N SER A 63 -3.49 3.12 23.01
CA SER A 63 -2.13 3.64 23.26
C SER A 63 -1.28 3.65 21.98
N GLU A 64 -1.43 2.61 21.15
CA GLU A 64 -0.71 2.45 19.91
C GLU A 64 -1.24 3.39 18.82
N ARG A 65 -2.56 3.55 18.72
CA ARG A 65 -3.21 4.45 17.75
C ARG A 65 -2.82 5.91 17.92
N ARG A 66 -2.46 6.33 19.13
CA ARG A 66 -2.05 7.72 19.45
C ARG A 66 -0.56 8.00 19.21
N LEU A 67 0.25 6.97 18.90
CA LEU A 67 1.69 7.13 18.68
C LEU A 67 1.96 7.96 17.43
N LYS A 68 2.96 8.85 17.53
CA LYS A 68 3.45 9.54 16.35
C LYS A 68 4.26 8.58 15.48
N ARG A 69 3.99 8.56 14.18
CA ARG A 69 4.66 7.70 13.20
C ARG A 69 5.10 8.50 11.97
N SER A 70 5.80 7.86 11.04
CA SER A 70 6.06 8.45 9.73
C SER A 70 4.74 8.61 8.98
N PRO A 71 4.50 9.75 8.28
CA PRO A 71 3.34 9.88 7.40
C PRO A 71 3.38 8.92 6.21
N LEU A 72 4.55 8.32 5.91
CA LEU A 72 4.68 7.31 4.87
C LEU A 72 3.87 6.05 5.16
N ARG A 73 3.46 5.81 6.41
CA ARG A 73 2.51 4.75 6.77
C ARG A 73 1.12 5.01 6.16
N ASP A 74 0.60 6.23 6.30
CA ASP A 74 -0.69 6.61 5.70
C ASP A 74 -0.58 6.60 4.16
N LEU A 75 0.55 7.10 3.63
CA LEU A 75 0.82 7.07 2.20
C LEU A 75 0.81 5.64 1.65
N ALA A 76 1.49 4.70 2.33
CA ALA A 76 1.46 3.28 1.96
C ALA A 76 0.03 2.72 1.97
N GLY A 77 -0.78 3.04 2.99
CA GLY A 77 -2.19 2.65 3.05
C GLY A 77 -3.00 3.12 1.84
N MET A 78 -2.82 4.38 1.43
CA MET A 78 -3.50 4.91 0.24
C MET A 78 -3.01 4.26 -1.06
N LEU A 79 -1.70 4.06 -1.22
CA LEU A 79 -1.15 3.39 -2.41
C LEU A 79 -1.68 1.96 -2.55
N ARG A 80 -1.72 1.21 -1.44
CA ARG A 80 -2.34 -0.13 -1.40
C ARG A 80 -3.83 -0.07 -1.69
N SER A 81 -4.53 0.97 -1.23
CA SER A 81 -5.94 1.17 -1.53
C SER A 81 -6.23 1.35 -3.03
N PHE A 82 -5.33 1.99 -3.79
CA PHE A 82 -5.46 2.09 -5.24
C PHE A 82 -5.28 0.73 -5.92
N ASP A 83 -4.30 -0.06 -5.48
CA ASP A 83 -4.12 -1.43 -5.97
C ASP A 83 -5.41 -2.25 -5.75
N TYR A 84 -5.98 -2.20 -4.55
CA TYR A 84 -7.24 -2.87 -4.24
C TYR A 84 -8.39 -2.39 -5.12
N ALA A 85 -8.54 -1.07 -5.32
CA ALA A 85 -9.60 -0.50 -6.14
C ALA A 85 -9.54 -1.02 -7.60
N ALA A 86 -8.33 -1.18 -8.15
CA ALA A 86 -8.15 -1.73 -9.49
C ALA A 86 -8.64 -3.19 -9.59
N TYR A 87 -8.32 -4.01 -8.58
CA TYR A 87 -8.77 -5.41 -8.54
C TYR A 87 -10.26 -5.56 -8.24
N VAL A 88 -10.85 -4.66 -7.45
CA VAL A 88 -12.32 -4.62 -7.28
C VAL A 88 -13.01 -4.40 -8.61
N GLY A 89 -12.51 -3.45 -9.42
CA GLY A 89 -13.02 -3.22 -10.77
C GLY A 89 -12.90 -4.46 -11.66
N LEU A 90 -11.75 -5.15 -11.61
CA LEU A 90 -11.52 -6.38 -12.37
C LEU A 90 -12.48 -7.52 -11.97
N PHE A 91 -12.63 -7.77 -10.67
CA PHE A 91 -13.53 -8.81 -10.16
C PHE A 91 -15.00 -8.52 -10.44
N ALA A 92 -15.39 -7.24 -10.45
CA ALA A 92 -16.73 -6.84 -10.87
C ALA A 92 -16.99 -7.19 -12.35
N GLN A 93 -16.00 -7.02 -13.23
CA GLN A 93 -16.10 -7.42 -14.64
C GLN A 93 -16.18 -8.93 -14.80
N GLU A 94 -15.33 -9.68 -14.10
CA GLU A 94 -15.37 -11.16 -14.07
C GLU A 94 -16.75 -11.68 -13.61
N SER A 95 -17.29 -11.10 -12.53
CA SER A 95 -18.58 -11.50 -11.96
C SER A 95 -19.78 -11.09 -12.81
N SER A 96 -19.62 -10.09 -13.69
CA SER A 96 -20.72 -9.59 -14.54
C SER A 96 -21.15 -10.58 -15.63
N GLY A 97 -20.28 -11.55 -15.97
CA GLY A 97 -20.49 -12.47 -17.09
C GLY A 97 -20.42 -11.81 -18.48
N LEU A 98 -20.12 -10.51 -18.56
CA LEU A 98 -19.98 -9.77 -19.82
C LEU A 98 -18.59 -9.91 -20.45
N VAL A 99 -17.62 -10.37 -19.68
CA VAL A 99 -16.22 -10.53 -20.09
C VAL A 99 -15.91 -12.02 -20.24
N ARG A 100 -15.26 -12.39 -21.34
CA ARG A 100 -14.80 -13.77 -21.56
C ARG A 100 -13.59 -14.06 -20.69
N ALA A 101 -13.46 -15.31 -20.22
CA ALA A 101 -12.32 -15.72 -19.41
C ALA A 101 -10.96 -15.46 -20.10
N GLU A 102 -10.90 -15.55 -21.44
CA GLU A 102 -9.71 -15.25 -22.24
C GLU A 102 -9.27 -13.79 -22.18
N ASP A 103 -10.19 -12.85 -21.92
CA ASP A 103 -9.91 -11.42 -21.85
C ASP A 103 -9.46 -10.96 -20.45
N LEU A 104 -9.61 -11.81 -19.42
CA LEU A 104 -9.27 -11.46 -18.04
C LEU A 104 -7.78 -11.10 -17.88
N GLY A 105 -6.89 -11.82 -18.55
CA GLY A 105 -5.46 -11.52 -18.54
C GLY A 105 -5.15 -10.13 -19.12
N TYR A 106 -5.85 -9.75 -20.18
CA TYR A 106 -5.71 -8.43 -20.81
C TYR A 106 -6.27 -7.32 -19.90
N LEU A 107 -7.41 -7.53 -19.26
CA LEU A 107 -7.97 -6.58 -18.29
C LEU A 107 -7.08 -6.44 -17.05
N GLU A 108 -6.42 -7.52 -16.62
CA GLU A 108 -5.49 -7.47 -15.50
C GLU A 108 -4.30 -6.54 -15.80
N LEU A 109 -3.79 -6.54 -17.05
CA LEU A 109 -2.74 -5.60 -17.47
C LEU A 109 -3.22 -4.15 -17.33
N TRP A 110 -4.44 -3.84 -17.77
CA TRP A 110 -5.01 -2.50 -17.62
C TRP A 110 -5.26 -2.10 -16.17
N ALA A 111 -5.72 -3.02 -15.32
CA ALA A 111 -5.89 -2.77 -13.89
C ALA A 111 -4.54 -2.42 -13.24
N ARG A 112 -3.48 -3.16 -13.57
CA ARG A 112 -2.11 -2.88 -13.11
C ARG A 112 -1.60 -1.53 -13.62
N SER A 113 -1.80 -1.23 -14.91
CA SER A 113 -1.39 0.05 -15.49
C SER A 113 -2.13 1.22 -14.86
N TRP A 114 -3.44 1.09 -14.64
CA TRP A 114 -4.24 2.11 -13.98
C TRP A 114 -3.73 2.37 -12.55
N SER A 115 -3.54 1.31 -11.76
CA SER A 115 -3.05 1.45 -10.38
C SER A 115 -1.68 2.13 -10.37
N LEU A 116 -0.75 1.71 -11.24
CA LEU A 116 0.58 2.31 -11.34
C LEU A 116 0.50 3.82 -11.61
N TRP A 117 -0.28 4.24 -12.60
CA TRP A 117 -0.36 5.65 -12.98
C TRP A 117 -1.05 6.50 -11.91
N VAL A 118 -2.07 5.97 -11.24
CA VAL A 118 -2.72 6.65 -10.11
C VAL A 118 -1.76 6.79 -8.94
N CYS A 119 -1.06 5.71 -8.57
CA CYS A 119 -0.03 5.72 -7.53
C CYS A 119 1.08 6.73 -7.83
N VAL A 120 1.62 6.73 -9.05
CA VAL A 120 2.66 7.69 -9.47
C VAL A 120 2.15 9.13 -9.39
N THR A 121 0.93 9.38 -9.87
CA THR A 121 0.32 10.73 -9.86
C THR A 121 0.11 11.22 -8.43
N PHE A 122 -0.47 10.38 -7.57
CA PHE A 122 -0.71 10.68 -6.17
C PHE A 122 0.60 10.91 -5.40
N LEU A 123 1.56 9.98 -5.53
CA LEU A 123 2.86 10.08 -4.87
C LEU A 123 3.61 11.33 -5.30
N LYS A 124 3.63 11.65 -6.60
CA LYS A 124 4.28 12.85 -7.11
C LYS A 124 3.66 14.12 -6.51
N ALA A 125 2.33 14.23 -6.51
CA ALA A 125 1.64 15.38 -5.93
C ALA A 125 1.91 15.49 -4.42
N TYR A 126 1.88 14.37 -3.70
CA TYR A 126 2.18 14.32 -2.27
C TYR A 126 3.61 14.80 -1.96
N LEU A 127 4.61 14.27 -2.67
CA LEU A 127 6.01 14.65 -2.48
C LEU A 127 6.27 16.12 -2.85
N GLN A 128 5.60 16.65 -3.88
CA GLN A 128 5.71 18.07 -4.26
C GLN A 128 5.23 19.01 -3.16
N VAL A 129 4.21 18.64 -2.39
CA VAL A 129 3.76 19.41 -1.23
C VAL A 129 4.73 19.24 -0.06
N MET A 130 5.15 18.00 0.19
CA MET A 130 5.96 17.66 1.36
C MET A 130 7.42 18.15 1.29
N VAL A 131 7.97 18.39 0.09
CA VAL A 131 9.36 18.87 -0.10
C VAL A 131 9.63 20.20 0.60
N GLN A 132 8.59 21.00 0.83
CA GLN A 132 8.68 22.28 1.55
C GLN A 132 8.74 22.11 3.08
N THR A 133 8.71 20.87 3.58
CA THR A 133 8.66 20.55 5.01
C THR A 133 9.87 19.71 5.43
N PRO A 134 10.25 19.73 6.72
CA PRO A 134 11.29 18.83 7.25
C PRO A 134 10.75 17.44 7.62
N ILE A 135 9.50 17.11 7.27
CA ILE A 135 8.82 15.91 7.79
C ILE A 135 9.35 14.62 7.14
N LEU A 136 9.51 14.62 5.82
CA LEU A 136 10.02 13.48 5.06
C LEU A 136 11.55 13.51 4.97
N PRO A 137 12.21 12.35 4.76
CA PRO A 137 13.61 12.33 4.36
C PRO A 137 13.84 13.17 3.12
N ARG A 138 14.93 13.94 3.13
CA ARG A 138 15.40 14.67 1.94
C ARG A 138 16.19 13.77 1.02
N ASP A 139 16.84 12.75 1.57
CA ASP A 139 17.56 11.74 0.79
C ASP A 139 16.55 10.79 0.13
N PRO A 140 16.56 10.67 -1.21
CA PRO A 140 15.64 9.77 -1.92
C PRO A 140 15.81 8.30 -1.54
N GLY A 141 17.02 7.88 -1.15
CA GLY A 141 17.30 6.51 -0.71
C GLY A 141 16.68 6.20 0.66
N GLU A 142 16.76 7.12 1.61
CA GLU A 142 16.04 7.03 2.90
C GLU A 142 14.52 7.01 2.70
N LEU A 143 14.00 7.88 1.83
CA LEU A 143 12.57 7.94 1.50
C LEU A 143 12.10 6.60 0.92
N ARG A 144 12.86 6.05 -0.02
CA ARG A 144 12.56 4.76 -0.67
C ARG A 144 12.52 3.63 0.34
N VAL A 145 13.55 3.50 1.19
CA VAL A 145 13.61 2.47 2.23
C VAL A 145 12.42 2.54 3.17
N LEU A 146 12.04 3.74 3.63
CA LEU A 146 10.89 3.88 4.50
C LEU A 146 9.57 3.55 3.81
N LEU A 147 9.38 4.03 2.58
CA LEU A 147 8.14 3.79 1.86
C LEU A 147 7.96 2.31 1.54
N ASP A 148 9.00 1.64 1.06
CA ASP A 148 8.97 0.20 0.78
C ASP A 148 8.69 -0.61 2.05
N LEU A 149 9.31 -0.24 3.18
CA LEU A 149 9.04 -0.87 4.47
C LEU A 149 7.56 -0.77 4.87
N TYR A 150 6.95 0.43 4.74
CA TYR A 150 5.53 0.60 5.11
C TYR A 150 4.58 -0.06 4.11
N LEU A 151 4.93 -0.10 2.83
CA LEU A 151 4.17 -0.84 1.81
C LEU A 151 4.20 -2.34 2.13
N LEU A 152 5.37 -2.88 2.48
CA LEU A 152 5.53 -4.28 2.85
C LEU A 152 4.80 -4.61 4.16
N GLU A 153 4.93 -3.79 5.20
CA GLU A 153 4.19 -3.92 6.47
C GLU A 153 2.69 -3.99 6.21
N LYS A 154 2.14 -3.05 5.40
CA LYS A 154 0.72 -3.00 5.10
C LYS A 154 0.28 -4.21 4.26
N ALA A 155 1.07 -4.63 3.27
CA ALA A 155 0.72 -5.79 2.44
C ALA A 155 0.73 -7.12 3.22
N ILE A 156 1.65 -7.29 4.18
CA ILE A 156 1.66 -8.44 5.09
C ILE A 156 0.45 -8.41 6.02
N TYR A 157 0.12 -7.24 6.58
CA TYR A 157 -1.09 -7.08 7.40
C TYR A 157 -2.35 -7.45 6.61
N GLU A 158 -2.47 -6.94 5.38
CA GLU A 158 -3.56 -7.25 4.45
C GLU A 158 -3.64 -8.74 4.15
N LEU A 159 -2.51 -9.42 3.88
CA LEU A 159 -2.48 -10.85 3.66
C LEU A 159 -3.08 -11.62 4.84
N GLY A 160 -2.65 -11.28 6.07
CA GLY A 160 -3.20 -11.86 7.28
C GLY A 160 -4.70 -11.60 7.43
N TYR A 161 -5.16 -10.38 7.11
CA TYR A 161 -6.58 -10.05 7.13
C TYR A 161 -7.39 -10.84 6.10
N GLU A 162 -6.94 -10.89 4.84
CA GLU A 162 -7.67 -11.56 3.77
C GLU A 162 -7.72 -13.07 3.96
N LEU A 163 -6.66 -13.69 4.49
CA LEU A 163 -6.66 -15.11 4.83
C LEU A 163 -7.77 -15.47 5.84
N ASN A 164 -8.07 -14.57 6.78
CA ASN A 164 -9.05 -14.82 7.83
C ASN A 164 -10.49 -14.42 7.44
N ASN A 165 -10.66 -13.43 6.54
CA ASN A 165 -11.96 -12.83 6.26
C ASN A 165 -12.45 -13.04 4.82
N ARG A 166 -11.55 -13.00 3.83
CA ARG A 166 -11.89 -13.07 2.39
C ARG A 166 -10.82 -13.84 1.62
N PRO A 167 -10.74 -15.18 1.74
CA PRO A 167 -9.64 -15.96 1.16
C PRO A 167 -9.44 -15.77 -0.35
N ASN A 168 -10.52 -15.50 -1.10
CA ASN A 168 -10.45 -15.23 -2.55
C ASN A 168 -9.68 -13.94 -2.91
N TRP A 169 -9.48 -13.02 -1.95
CA TRP A 169 -8.80 -11.74 -2.15
C TRP A 169 -7.31 -11.80 -1.86
N THR A 170 -6.82 -12.90 -1.28
CA THR A 170 -5.41 -13.10 -0.90
C THR A 170 -4.42 -12.90 -2.05
N LYS A 171 -4.86 -13.10 -3.29
CA LYS A 171 -4.07 -12.83 -4.50
C LYS A 171 -3.55 -11.39 -4.57
N ILE A 172 -4.34 -10.42 -4.09
CA ILE A 172 -4.00 -9.00 -4.13
C ILE A 172 -2.79 -8.67 -3.24
N PRO A 173 -2.79 -8.97 -1.92
CA PRO A 173 -1.64 -8.75 -1.08
C PRO A 173 -0.46 -9.66 -1.43
N LEU A 174 -0.67 -10.93 -1.83
CA LEU A 174 0.43 -11.82 -2.25
C LEU A 174 1.25 -11.20 -3.40
N ARG A 175 0.57 -10.78 -4.47
CA ARG A 175 1.22 -10.11 -5.61
C ARG A 175 1.86 -8.78 -5.22
N GLY A 176 1.22 -8.03 -4.32
CA GLY A 176 1.77 -6.79 -3.78
C GLY A 176 3.10 -7.02 -3.08
N ILE A 177 3.20 -8.06 -2.25
CA ILE A 177 4.43 -8.44 -1.55
C ILE A 177 5.48 -8.90 -2.57
N LEU A 178 5.15 -9.86 -3.44
CA LEU A 178 6.11 -10.37 -4.44
C LEU A 178 6.73 -9.25 -5.29
N LYS A 179 5.91 -8.29 -5.75
CA LYS A 179 6.38 -7.12 -6.51
C LYS A 179 7.34 -6.22 -5.72
N LEU A 180 7.17 -6.12 -4.39
CA LEU A 180 8.07 -5.34 -3.54
C LEU A 180 9.38 -6.07 -3.29
N LEU A 181 9.40 -7.40 -3.36
CA LEU A 181 10.59 -8.22 -3.17
C LEU A 181 11.38 -8.43 -4.48
N GLU A 182 10.78 -8.17 -5.64
CA GLU A 182 11.49 -8.15 -6.91
C GLU A 182 12.62 -7.08 -6.88
N PRO A 183 13.84 -7.42 -7.35
CA PRO A 183 14.92 -6.45 -7.44
C PRO A 183 14.49 -5.29 -8.34
N ALA A 184 14.75 -4.06 -7.90
CA ALA A 184 14.53 -2.88 -8.73
C ALA A 184 15.30 -3.03 -10.05
N THR A 185 14.57 -3.07 -11.16
CA THR A 185 15.12 -3.12 -12.52
C THR A 185 15.58 -1.75 -12.98
#